data_AF-A0A966G5T2-F1
#
_entry.id   AF-A0A966G5T2-F1
#
_cell.length_a   1.000
_cell.length_b   1.000
_cell.length_c   1.000
_cell.angle_alpha   90.00
_cell.angle_beta   90.00
_cell.angle_gamma   90.00
#
_symmetry.space_group_name_H-M   'P 1'
#
loop_
_entity.id
_entity.type
_entity.pdbx_description
1 polymer ?
#
loop_
_entity_poly.entity_id
_entity_poly.type
_entity_poly.pdbx_seq_one_letter_code
_entity_poly.pdbx_strand_id
1 'polypeptide(L)' 'FLEHARILYFYHGGEEKVFISSADWMPRNLDRRIELLVPVEDTQSKRR' A
#
# COMPACT_ATOMS: atom_id res chain seq x y z
N PHE A 1 18.93 -4.46 -7.60
CA PHE A 1 17.66 -5.07 -7.13
C PHE A 1 16.52 -4.50 -7.97
N LEU A 2 15.38 -5.18 -8.01
CA LEU A 2 14.19 -4.69 -8.72
C LEU A 2 13.21 -4.14 -7.68
N GLU A 3 12.81 -2.89 -7.83
CA GLU A 3 11.82 -2.25 -6.95
C GLU A 3 10.42 -2.77 -7.26
N HIS A 4 10.03 -3.84 -6.55
CA HIS A 4 8.73 -4.50 -6.73
C HIS A 4 7.74 -4.22 -5.59
N ALA A 5 8.17 -3.53 -4.54
CA ALA A 5 7.31 -3.16 -3.43
C ALA A 5 6.29 -2.12 -3.87
N ARG A 6 5.04 -2.26 -3.40
CA ARG A 6 3.96 -1.31 -3.66
C ARG A 6 3.38 -0.88 -2.33
N ILE A 7 3.70 0.36 -1.96
CA ILE A 7 3.34 0.96 -0.68
C ILE A 7 2.52 2.21 -0.94
N LEU A 8 1.41 2.34 -0.22
CA LEU A 8 0.53 3.50 -0.28
C LEU A 8 0.56 4.19 1.09
N TYR A 9 0.96 5.45 1.10
CA TYR A 9 1.00 6.28 2.30
C TYR A 9 -0.05 7.39 2.18
N PHE A 10 -0.81 7.59 3.26
CA PHE A 10 -1.78 8.66 3.39
C PHE A 10 -1.52 9.42 4.69
N TYR A 11 -1.37 10.74 4.58
CA TYR A 11 -1.15 11.61 5.72
C TYR A 11 -2.37 11.70 6.65
N HIS A 12 -3.58 11.60 6.10
CA HIS A 12 -4.86 11.54 6.84
C HIS A 12 -4.95 12.52 8.04
N GLY A 13 -4.64 13.80 7.80
CA GLY A 13 -4.75 14.84 8.83
C GLY A 13 -3.77 14.69 10.00
N GLY A 14 -2.65 13.99 9.80
CA GLY A 14 -1.65 13.69 10.83
C GLY A 14 -1.75 12.28 11.40
N GLU A 15 -2.84 11.55 11.12
CA GLU A 15 -2.98 10.14 11.49
C GLU A 15 -2.49 9.24 10.35
N GLU A 16 -1.19 9.10 10.21
CA GLU A 16 -0.56 8.42 9.06
C GLU A 16 -1.04 6.96 8.88
N LYS A 17 -1.50 6.67 7.66
CA LYS A 17 -1.95 5.34 7.23
C LYS A 17 -1.03 4.81 6.15
N VAL A 18 -0.46 3.64 6.40
CA VAL A 18 0.43 2.92 5.49
C VAL A 18 -0.23 1.63 5.10
N PHE A 19 -0.19 1.32 3.80
CA PHE A 19 -0.72 0.08 3.25
C PHE A 19 0.33 -0.58 2.35
N ILE A 20 0.33 -1.90 2.37
CA ILE A 20 1.02 -2.72 1.38
C ILE A 20 -0.01 -3.26 0.39
N SER A 21 0.38 -3.30 -0.89
CA SER A 21 -0.53 -3.65 -1.98
C SER A 21 0.04 -4.74 -2.87
N SER A 22 -0.81 -5.67 -3.32
CA SER A 22 -0.48 -6.56 -4.43
C SER A 22 -0.64 -5.90 -5.80
N ALA A 23 -1.26 -4.71 -5.88
CA ALA A 23 -1.56 -3.98 -7.11
C ALA A 23 -0.82 -2.65 -7.24
N ASP A 24 -0.39 -2.33 -8.47
CA ASP A 24 -0.05 -0.96 -8.88
C ASP A 24 -1.27 -0.26 -9.51
N TRP A 25 -1.17 1.05 -9.79
CA TRP A 25 -2.27 1.89 -10.30
C TRP A 25 -2.62 1.70 -11.78
N MET A 26 -2.29 0.57 -12.38
CA MET A 26 -2.76 0.27 -13.73
C MET A 26 -4.24 -0.16 -13.72
N PRO A 27 -5.09 0.32 -14.64
CA PRO A 27 -6.52 -0.04 -14.70
C PRO A 27 -6.77 -1.56 -14.69
N ARG A 28 -5.90 -2.33 -15.34
CA ARG A 28 -5.98 -3.80 -15.34
C ARG A 28 -5.97 -4.44 -13.93
N ASN A 29 -5.34 -3.80 -12.95
CA ASN A 29 -5.28 -4.32 -11.58
C ASN A 29 -6.46 -3.80 -10.73
N LEU A 30 -7.00 -2.63 -11.06
CA LEU A 30 -8.11 -2.02 -10.32
C LEU A 30 -9.49 -2.52 -10.80
N ASP A 31 -9.61 -2.83 -12.10
CA ASP A 31 -10.91 -3.13 -12.72
C ASP A 31 -11.09 -4.62 -13.06
N ARG A 32 -9.99 -5.37 -13.25
CA ARG A 32 -10.03 -6.71 -13.86
C ARG A 32 -9.37 -7.82 -13.03
N ARG A 33 -8.73 -7.49 -11.92
CA ARG A 33 -8.04 -8.46 -11.04
C ARG A 33 -8.56 -8.34 -9.62
N ILE A 34 -8.50 -9.45 -8.91
CA ILE A 34 -8.70 -9.48 -7.47
C ILE A 34 -7.33 -9.20 -6.86
N GLU A 35 -7.25 -8.13 -6.09
CA GLU A 35 -6.01 -7.63 -5.50
C GLU A 35 -6.24 -7.34 -4.01
N LEU A 36 -5.17 -7.35 -3.22
CA LEU A 36 -5.22 -7.12 -1.79
C LEU A 36 -4.53 -5.79 -1.45
N LEU A 37 -5.21 -5.00 -0.62
CA LEU A 37 -4.67 -3.81 0.03
C LEU A 37 -4.77 -4.02 1.54
N VAL A 38 -3.62 -4.11 2.21
CA VAL A 38 -3.56 -4.48 3.63
C VAL A 38 -2.98 -3.33 4.44
N PRO A 39 -3.66 -2.86 5.50
CA PRO A 39 -3.11 -1.84 6.38
C PRO A 39 -1.94 -2.41 7.19
N VAL A 40 -0.89 -1.60 7.35
CA VAL A 40 0.18 -1.89 8.30
C VAL A 40 -0.26 -1.37 9.66
N GLU A 41 -0.63 -2.25 10.59
CA GLU A 41 -1.12 -1.86 11.92
C GLU A 41 0.02 -1.63 12.92
N ASP A 42 1.12 -2.38 12.80
CA ASP A 42 2.28 -2.24 13.67
C ASP A 42 3.00 -0.91 13.46
N THR A 43 3.10 -0.13 14.54
CA THR A 43 3.67 1.23 14.50
C THR A 43 5.17 1.26 14.25
N GLN A 44 5.92 0.20 14.63
CA GLN A 44 7.34 0.13 14.32
C GLN A 44 7.56 -0.13 12.82
N SER A 45 6.77 -1.05 12.25
CA SER A 45 6.81 -1.37 10.83
C SER A 45 6.45 -0.19 9.92
N LYS A 46 5.63 0.77 10.39
CA LYS A 46 5.33 2.00 9.64
C LYS A 46 6.52 2.97 9.51
N ARG A 47 7.50 2.91 10.43
CA ARG A 47 8.58 3.90 10.55
C ARG A 47 9.89 3.49 9.85
N ARG A 48 9.95 2.27 9.31
CA ARG A 48 11.15 1.65 8.76
C ARG A 48 11.20 1.81 7.25
#